data_AF-A0A917P8G6-F1
#
_entry.id   AF-A0A917P8G6-F1
#
_cell.length_a   1.000
_cell.length_b   1.000
_cell.length_c   1.000
_cell.angle_alpha   90.00
_cell.angle_beta   90.00
_cell.angle_gamma   90.00
#
_symmetry.space_group_name_H-M   'P 1'
#
loop_
_entity.id
_entity.type
_entity.pdbx_description
1 polymer ?
#
loop_
_entity_poly.entity_id
_entity_poly.type
_entity_poly.pdbx_seq_one_letter_code
_entity_poly.pdbx_strand_id
1 'polypeptide(L)' 'MRIGAESRPETHLRLLLVTSGLPEPLLNDPTSLLDGEVLHPDLKYVQWRIVEVTSDDLHVDSSSLPARIRELIATA' A
#
# COMPACT_ATOMS: atom_id res chain seq x y z
N MET A 1 7.34 9.75 -15.17
CA MET A 1 6.08 10.45 -14.85
C MET A 1 5.59 9.95 -13.51
N ARG A 2 5.18 10.85 -12.61
CA ARG A 2 4.67 10.53 -11.26
C ARG A 2 3.17 10.82 -11.26
N ILE A 3 2.36 9.82 -11.59
CA ILE A 3 0.90 9.89 -11.48
C ILE A 3 0.52 8.94 -10.35
N GLY A 4 -0.28 9.40 -9.39
CA GLY A 4 -0.73 8.60 -8.25
C GLY A 4 0.32 8.44 -7.14
N ALA A 5 1.61 8.33 -7.48
CA ALA A 5 2.66 8.15 -6.47
C ALA A 5 3.06 9.45 -5.73
N GLU A 6 3.15 9.37 -4.42
CA GLU A 6 3.40 10.49 -3.51
C GLU A 6 4.90 10.70 -3.25
N SER A 7 5.73 9.69 -3.50
CA SER A 7 7.18 9.77 -3.27
C SER A 7 8.05 9.29 -4.46
N ARG A 8 9.34 9.67 -4.43
CA ARG A 8 10.34 9.14 -5.38
C ARG A 8 10.59 7.64 -5.18
N PRO A 9 10.77 7.13 -3.95
CA PRO A 9 10.90 5.69 -3.70
C PRO A 9 9.72 4.87 -4.23
N GLU A 10 8.49 5.30 -3.95
CA GLU A 10 7.27 4.64 -4.44
C GLU A 10 7.22 4.60 -5.97
N THR A 11 7.51 5.74 -6.62
CA THR A 11 7.58 5.81 -8.09
C THR A 11 8.62 4.82 -8.64
N HIS A 12 9.78 4.70 -7.98
CA HIS A 12 10.84 3.80 -8.41
C HIS A 12 10.45 2.34 -8.23
N LEU A 13 9.87 1.98 -7.08
CA LEU A 13 9.40 0.63 -6.79
C LEU A 13 8.31 0.20 -7.78
N ARG A 14 7.30 1.05 -8.00
CA ARG A 14 6.25 0.83 -9.00
C ARG A 14 6.82 0.54 -10.38
N LEU A 15 7.75 1.38 -10.85
CA LEU A 15 8.38 1.18 -12.16
C LEU A 15 9.20 -0.11 -12.20
N LEU A 16 9.93 -0.45 -11.13
CA LEU A 16 10.69 -1.70 -11.05
C LEU A 16 9.78 -2.92 -11.15
N LEU A 17 8.67 -2.93 -10.42
CA LEU A 17 7.68 -4.01 -10.45
C LEU A 17 7.10 -4.17 -11.87
N VAL A 18 6.61 -3.09 -12.47
CA VAL A 18 6.00 -3.12 -13.81
C VAL A 18 7.00 -3.51 -14.89
N THR A 19 8.21 -2.95 -14.85
CA THR A 19 9.27 -3.28 -15.82
C THR A 19 9.80 -4.72 -15.66
N SER A 20 9.62 -5.33 -14.48
CA SER A 20 9.91 -6.75 -14.25
C SER A 20 8.81 -7.71 -14.72
N GLY A 21 7.70 -7.19 -15.28
CA GLY A 21 6.60 -7.99 -15.83
C GLY A 21 5.48 -8.26 -14.82
N LEU A 22 5.50 -7.64 -13.65
CA LEU A 22 4.35 -7.63 -12.74
C LEU A 22 3.29 -6.65 -13.26
N PRO A 23 1.99 -6.87 -12.96
CA PRO A 23 0.95 -5.91 -13.29
C PRO A 23 1.15 -4.59 -12.55
N GLU A 24 0.46 -3.55 -12.99
CA GLU A 24 0.46 -2.25 -12.31
C GLU A 24 -0.22 -2.40 -10.93
N PRO A 25 0.45 -2.02 -9.82
CA PRO A 25 -0.18 -1.98 -8.51
C PRO A 25 -1.18 -0.83 -8.42
N LEU A 26 -2.17 -0.96 -7.53
CA LEU A 26 -3.04 0.15 -7.17
C LEU A 26 -2.25 1.12 -6.28
N LEU A 27 -2.26 2.40 -6.64
CA LEU A 27 -1.53 3.46 -5.91
C LEU A 27 -2.47 4.19 -4.96
N ASN A 28 -2.07 4.33 -3.70
CA ASN A 28 -2.80 5.10 -2.69
C ASN A 28 -4.30 4.76 -2.60
N ASP A 29 -4.62 3.48 -2.85
CA ASP A 29 -5.99 3.02 -3.02
C ASP A 29 -6.70 2.90 -1.66
N PRO A 30 -7.72 3.75 -1.39
CA PRO A 30 -8.37 3.82 -0.09
C PRO A 30 -9.04 2.48 0.25
N THR A 31 -8.66 1.89 1.38
CA THR A 31 -9.24 0.65 1.89
C THR A 31 -9.86 0.90 3.25
N SER A 32 -11.18 0.73 3.35
CA SER A 32 -11.92 0.86 4.62
C SER A 32 -11.72 -0.37 5.50
N LEU A 33 -11.41 -0.11 6.77
CA LEU A 33 -11.38 -1.09 7.85
C LEU A 33 -12.77 -1.18 8.52
N LEU A 34 -12.98 -2.20 9.35
CA LEU A 34 -14.24 -2.51 10.02
C LEU A 34 -14.61 -1.48 11.09
N ASP A 35 -13.62 -0.83 11.68
CA ASP A 35 -13.80 0.27 12.64
C ASP A 35 -14.15 1.61 11.96
N GLY A 36 -14.23 1.63 10.62
CA GLY A 36 -14.52 2.81 9.81
C GLY A 36 -13.28 3.64 9.46
N GLU A 37 -12.09 3.22 9.90
CA GLU A 37 -10.85 3.87 9.49
C GLU A 37 -10.51 3.56 8.04
N VAL A 38 -9.90 4.52 7.33
CA VAL A 38 -9.50 4.34 5.92
C VAL A 38 -7.98 4.37 5.84
N LEU A 39 -7.41 3.32 5.28
CA LEU A 39 -5.98 3.23 5.00
C LEU A 39 -5.68 3.49 3.53
N HIS A 40 -4.56 4.16 3.30
CA HIS A 40 -4.04 4.49 1.97
C HIS A 40 -2.68 3.83 1.79
N PRO A 41 -2.61 2.52 1.48
CA PRO A 41 -1.35 1.87 1.19
C PRO A 41 -0.72 2.49 -0.07
N ASP A 42 0.59 2.72 -0.04
CA ASP A 42 1.34 3.29 -1.16
C ASP A 42 1.15 2.45 -2.42
N LEU A 43 1.38 1.13 -2.31
CA LEU A 43 1.16 0.14 -3.37
C LEU A 43 0.29 -1.01 -2.86
N LYS A 44 -0.71 -1.43 -3.66
CA LYS A 44 -1.55 -2.59 -3.36
C LYS A 44 -1.67 -3.55 -4.55
N TYR A 45 -1.41 -4.83 -4.30
CA TYR A 45 -1.77 -5.95 -5.19
C TYR A 45 -2.85 -6.80 -4.54
N VAL A 46 -4.11 -6.52 -4.88
CA VAL A 46 -5.28 -7.23 -4.35
C VAL A 46 -5.18 -8.75 -4.60
N GLN A 47 -4.90 -9.15 -5.84
CA GLN A 47 -4.83 -10.54 -6.25
C GLN A 47 -3.78 -11.38 -5.49
N TRP A 48 -2.77 -10.73 -4.91
CA TRP A 48 -1.69 -11.39 -4.17
C TRP A 48 -1.65 -11.04 -2.70
N ARG A 49 -2.59 -10.20 -2.22
CA ARG A 49 -2.64 -9.78 -0.82
C ARG A 49 -1.33 -9.15 -0.35
N ILE A 50 -0.70 -8.38 -1.23
CA ILE A 50 0.53 -7.63 -0.95
C ILE A 50 0.18 -6.16 -0.84
N VAL A 51 0.68 -5.54 0.23
CA VAL A 51 0.71 -4.09 0.37
C VAL A 51 2.11 -3.61 0.71
N GLU A 52 2.46 -2.45 0.20
CA GLU A 52 3.60 -1.68 0.65
C GLU A 52 3.11 -0.48 1.46
N VAL A 53 3.82 -0.20 2.54
CA VAL A 53 3.60 0.95 3.43
C VAL A 53 4.96 1.56 3.74
N THR A 54 5.07 2.87 3.67
CA THR A 54 6.29 3.57 4.06
C THR A 54 6.58 3.48 5.56
N SER A 55 7.84 3.70 5.93
CA SER A 55 8.24 3.73 7.34
C SER A 55 7.61 4.87 8.14
N ASP A 56 7.10 5.90 7.48
CA ASP A 56 6.39 7.00 8.15
C ASP A 56 5.09 6.49 8.80
N ASP A 57 4.31 5.65 8.11
CA ASP A 57 3.13 4.99 8.70
C ASP A 57 3.49 4.05 9.87
N LEU A 58 4.63 3.37 9.75
CA LEU A 58 5.18 2.52 10.82
C LEU A 58 5.59 3.31 12.06
N HIS A 59 6.04 4.56 11.90
CA HIS A 59 6.47 5.41 13.01
C HIS A 59 5.31 6.11 13.72
N VAL A 60 4.19 6.35 13.03
CA VAL A 60 3.00 6.98 13.62
C VAL A 60 2.28 6.02 14.59
N ASP A 61 2.18 4.73 14.25
CA ASP A 61 1.60 3.72 15.16
C ASP A 61 2.17 2.31 14.93
N SER A 62 3.39 2.08 15.41
CA SER A 62 4.08 0.79 15.27
C SER A 62 3.38 -0.39 15.96
N SER A 63 2.48 -0.11 16.92
CA SER A 63 1.87 -1.13 17.76
C SER A 63 0.59 -1.71 17.15
N SER A 64 -0.24 -0.87 16.53
CA SER A 64 -1.50 -1.29 15.92
C SER A 64 -1.33 -1.66 14.45
N LEU A 65 -0.33 -1.12 13.76
CA LEU A 65 -0.13 -1.30 12.32
C LEU A 65 -0.12 -2.78 11.88
N PRO A 66 0.52 -3.74 12.58
CA PRO A 66 0.48 -5.14 12.17
C PRO A 66 -0.93 -5.76 12.20
N ALA A 67 -1.80 -5.33 13.12
CA ALA A 67 -3.19 -5.80 13.16
C ALA A 67 -3.99 -5.18 12.02
N ARG A 68 -3.79 -3.89 11.77
CA ARG A 68 -4.47 -3.13 10.72
C ARG A 68 -4.08 -3.58 9.31
N ILE A 69 -2.81 -3.90 9.07
CA ILE A 69 -2.36 -4.49 7.79
C ILE A 69 -3.01 -5.85 7.56
N ARG A 70 -3.11 -6.70 8.59
CA ARG A 70 -3.80 -7.99 8.46
C ARG A 70 -5.25 -7.83 8.08
N GLU A 71 -5.92 -6.85 8.67
CA GLU A 71 -7.30 -6.51 8.33
C GLU A 71 -7.43 -5.96 6.90
N LEU A 72 -6.58 -5.01 6.52
CA LEU A 72 -6.55 -4.46 5.16
C LEU A 72 -6.40 -5.57 4.12
N ILE A 73 -5.45 -6.49 4.33
CA ILE A 73 -5.20 -7.61 3.42
C ILE A 73 -6.40 -8.59 3.39
N ALA A 74 -7.15 -8.71 4.48
CA ALA A 74 -8.35 -9.55 4.52
C ALA A 74 -9.55 -8.93 3.80
N THR A 75 -9.59 -7.59 3.71
CA THR A 75 -10.67 -6.81 3.10
C THR A 75 -10.42 -6.45 1.63
N ALA A 76 -9.15 -6.50 1.19
CA ALA A 76 -8.73 -6.29 -0.20
C ALA A 76 -9.04 -7.51 -1.09
#